data_AF-H0SYF4-F1
#
_entry.id   AF-H0SYF4-F1
#
_cell.length_a   1.000
_cell.length_b   1.000
_cell.length_c   1.000
_cell.angle_alpha   90.00
_cell.angle_beta   90.00
_cell.angle_gamma   90.00
#
_symmetry.space_group_name_H-M   'P 1'
#
loop_
_entity.id
_entity.type
_entity.pdbx_description
1 polymer ?
#
loop_
_entity_poly.entity_id
_entity_poly.type
_entity_poly.pdbx_seq_one_letter_code
_entity_poly.pdbx_strand_id
1 'polypeptide(L)' 'MANHGEIAYSTADGNDYVAHEATYEGFINLVKYGTIGVALIVILMAIFLV' A
#
# COMPACT_ATOMS: atom_id res chain seq x y z
N MET A 1 18.28 38.92 3.88
CA MET A 1 17.96 37.47 3.86
C MET A 1 16.87 37.22 4.87
N ALA A 2 15.73 36.62 4.46
CA ALA A 2 14.71 36.19 5.41
C ALA A 2 15.31 35.12 6.34
N ASN A 3 15.07 35.25 7.64
CA ASN A 3 15.48 34.29 8.66
C ASN A 3 14.60 33.05 8.48
N HIS A 4 15.11 32.03 7.79
CA HIS A 4 14.44 30.74 7.67
C HIS A 4 14.60 30.07 9.03
N GLY A 5 13.54 30.09 9.85
CA GLY A 5 13.51 29.43 11.15
C GLY A 5 13.82 27.94 11.00
N GLU A 6 14.40 27.35 12.05
CA GLU A 6 14.74 25.91 12.11
C GLU A 6 13.60 25.06 11.53
N ILE A 7 13.94 24.13 10.64
CA ILE A 7 12.98 23.15 10.14
C ILE A 7 12.63 22.23 11.31
N ALA A 8 11.57 22.58 12.03
CA ALA A 8 10.96 21.72 13.02
C ALA A 8 10.35 20.51 12.29
N TYR A 9 11.00 19.35 12.41
CA TYR A 9 10.40 18.06 12.10
C TYR A 9 9.35 17.75 13.17
N SER A 10 8.22 18.48 13.16
CA SER A 10 7.06 18.13 13.97
C SER A 10 6.28 17.02 13.27
N THR A 11 5.98 15.93 13.97
CA THR A 11 4.86 15.06 13.59
C THR A 11 3.64 15.96 13.52
N ALA A 12 3.01 16.11 12.34
CA ALA A 12 1.77 16.87 12.26
C ALA A 12 0.76 16.22 13.22
N ASP A 13 0.13 17.02 14.10
CA ASP A 13 -0.83 16.53 15.10
C ASP A 13 -1.99 15.70 14.51
N GLY A 14 -2.17 15.74 13.18
CA GLY A 14 -3.16 14.95 12.44
C GLY A 14 -2.63 13.67 11.76
N ASN A 15 -1.38 13.24 11.99
CA ASN A 15 -0.90 11.97 11.44
C ASN A 15 -1.41 10.79 12.29
N ASP A 16 -2.62 10.32 11.98
CA ASP A 16 -3.16 9.10 12.56
C ASP A 16 -2.40 7.88 11.98
N TYR A 17 -1.30 7.55 12.66
CA TYR A 17 -0.44 6.42 12.31
C TYR A 17 -1.18 5.08 12.32
N VAL A 18 -2.20 4.92 13.18
CA VAL A 18 -2.97 3.67 13.26
C VAL A 18 -3.82 3.50 12.00
N ALA A 19 -4.49 4.57 11.55
CA ALA A 19 -5.24 4.55 10.29
C ALA A 19 -4.33 4.33 9.08
N HIS A 20 -3.12 4.90 9.10
CA HIS A 20 -2.13 4.71 8.04
C HIS A 20 -1.66 3.25 7.94
N GLU A 21 -1.31 2.64 9.07
CA GLU A 21 -0.88 1.25 9.15
C GLU A 21 -1.98 0.28 8.68
N ALA A 22 -3.22 0.46 9.15
CA ALA A 22 -4.35 -0.36 8.73
C ALA A 22 -4.60 -0.29 7.21
N THR A 23 -4.44 0.89 6.61
CA THR A 23 -4.59 1.07 5.16
C THR A 23 -3.45 0.38 4.40
N TYR A 24 -2.22 0.48 4.91
CA TYR A 24 -1.05 -0.18 4.33
C TYR A 24 -1.20 -1.71 4.36
N GLU A 25 -1.59 -2.28 5.49
CA GLU A 25 -1.87 -3.71 5.59
C GLU A 25 -2.99 -4.15 4.65
N GLY A 26 -4.06 -3.35 4.54
CA GLY A 26 -5.14 -3.57 3.59
C GLY A 26 -4.65 -3.60 2.14
N PHE A 27 -3.80 -2.64 1.76
CA PHE A 27 -3.17 -2.59 0.45
C PHE A 27 -2.30 -3.82 0.16
N ILE A 28 -1.47 -4.25 1.11
CA ILE A 28 -0.64 -5.44 0.96
C ILE A 28 -1.51 -6.69 0.75
N ASN A 29 -2.58 -6.85 1.52
CA ASN A 29 -3.51 -7.96 1.36
C ASN A 29 -4.22 -7.93 -0.01
N LEU A 30 -4.68 -6.76 -0.45
CA LEU A 30 -5.29 -6.58 -1.77
C LEU A 30 -4.35 -7.04 -2.89
N VAL A 31 -3.10 -6.56 -2.88
CA VAL A 31 -2.11 -6.90 -3.92
C VAL A 31 -1.74 -8.37 -3.86
N LYS A 32 -1.50 -8.93 -2.67
CA LYS A 32 -1.13 -10.34 -2.48
C LYS A 32 -2.22 -11.27 -3.00
N TYR A 33 -3.45 -11.12 -2.52
CA TYR A 33 -4.54 -12.01 -2.93
C TYR A 33 -5.01 -11.74 -4.36
N GLY A 34 -4.97 -10.48 -4.81
CA GLY A 34 -5.25 -10.13 -6.20
C GLY A 34 -4.26 -10.76 -7.17
N THR A 35 -2.95 -10.71 -6.86
CA THR A 35 -1.90 -11.33 -7.68
C THR A 35 -2.06 -12.85 -7.74
N ILE A 36 -2.33 -13.50 -6.59
CA ILE A 36 -2.61 -14.94 -6.54
C ILE A 36 -3.83 -15.28 -7.41
N GLY A 37 -4.90 -14.48 -7.33
CA GLY A 37 -6.11 -14.68 -8.13
C GLY A 37 -5.83 -14.62 -9.63
N VAL A 38 -5.12 -13.58 -10.09
CA VAL A 38 -4.75 -13.45 -11.51
C VAL A 38 -3.86 -14.60 -11.95
N ALA A 39 -2.86 -14.99 -11.15
CA ALA A 39 -1.98 -16.11 -11.47
C ALA A 39 -2.75 -17.42 -11.62
N LEU A 40 -3.70 -17.71 -10.71
CA LEU A 40 -4.57 -18.88 -10.80
C LEU A 40 -5.42 -18.87 -12.06
N ILE A 41 -6.02 -17.73 -12.42
CA ILE A 41 -6.80 -17.61 -13.65
C ILE A 41 -5.94 -17.95 -14.87
N VAL A 42 -4.73 -17.38 -14.97
CA VAL A 42 -3.82 -17.64 -16.10
C VAL A 42 -3.40 -19.11 -16.15
N ILE A 43 -3.10 -19.73 -15.00
CA ILE A 43 -2.75 -21.16 -14.93
C ILE A 43 -3.92 -22.03 -15.40
N LEU A 44 -5.15 -21.74 -14.94
CA LEU A 44 -6.33 -22.49 -15.36
C LEU A 44 -6.61 -22.30 -16.86
N MET A 45 -6.44 -21.08 -17.39
CA MET A 45 -6.53 -20.83 -18.83
C MET A 45 -5.51 -21.66 -19.61
N ALA A 46 -4.27 -21.78 -19.11
CA ALA A 46 -3.24 -22.60 -19.75
C ALA A 46 -3.56 -24.11 -19.73
N ILE A 47 -4.27 -24.59 -18.70
CA ILE A 47 -4.66 -26.01 -18.59
C ILE A 47 -5.89 -26.33 -19.45
N PHE A 48 -6.86 -25.42 -19.53
CA PHE A 48 -8.17 -25.69 -20.13
C PHE A 48 -8.39 -25.12 -21.53
N LEU A 49 -7.62 -24.10 -21.94
CA LEU A 49 -7.82 -23.39 -23.22
C LEU A 49 -6.68 -23.59 -24.23
N VAL A 50 -5.56 -24.22 -23.83
CA VAL A 50 -4.48 -24.67 -24.71
C VAL A 50 -4.70 -26.14 -25.04
#